data_AF-A0A4Y2GVH1-F1
#
_entry.id   AF-A0A4Y2GVH1-F1
#
_cell.length_a   1.000
_cell.length_b   1.000
_cell.length_c   1.000
_cell.angle_alpha   90.00
_cell.angle_beta   90.00
_cell.angle_gamma   90.00
#
_symmetry.space_group_name_H-M   'P 1'
#
loop_
_entity.id
_entity.type
_entity.pdbx_description
1 polymer ?
#
loop_
_entity_poly.entity_id
_entity_poly.type
_entity_poly.pdbx_seq_one_letter_code
_entity_poly.pdbx_strand_id
1 'polypeptide(L)'
;MLDILPHQVLSWLLETAYLDLQFDQKMYTVKPNHWLFSKDPVLNDHFESKLLSGSIVQKPNIQLFTENGVIFEGDKEVTECDFVIMATGYTWKFPFLEEDILETEEGRINLYKCMFPPHLPHATLAIMGFILTFGPGIPSVELQARWVTQILAGKCKLPSKAVMFKDIEKRHKNNV
;
A
#
# COMPACT_ATOMS: atom_id res chain seq x y z
N MET A 1 -17.31 7.88 -11.17
CA MET A 1 -17.28 9.11 -10.34
C MET A 1 -15.84 9.43 -9.92
N LEU A 2 -15.10 8.45 -9.39
CA LEU A 2 -13.66 8.54 -9.07
C LEU A 2 -12.77 9.00 -10.25
N ASP A 3 -13.05 8.54 -11.48
CA ASP A 3 -12.23 8.90 -12.66
C ASP A 3 -12.55 10.26 -13.28
N ILE A 4 -13.56 10.97 -12.77
CA ILE A 4 -14.08 12.22 -13.36
C ILE A 4 -13.62 13.43 -12.54
N LEU A 5 -13.53 13.29 -11.22
CA LEU A 5 -13.14 14.36 -10.31
C LEU A 5 -11.68 14.21 -9.89
N PRO A 6 -10.92 15.31 -9.74
CA PRO A 6 -9.57 15.25 -9.20
C PRO A 6 -9.55 14.58 -7.82
N HIS A 7 -8.57 13.73 -7.54
CA HIS A 7 -8.43 13.02 -6.27
C HIS A 7 -8.48 13.95 -5.04
N GLN A 8 -7.95 15.16 -5.15
CA GLN A 8 -7.97 16.18 -4.10
C GLN A 8 -9.40 16.64 -3.77
N VAL A 9 -10.22 16.91 -4.79
CA VAL A 9 -11.60 17.35 -4.62
C VAL A 9 -12.44 16.24 -3.99
N LEU A 10 -12.23 15.00 -4.43
CA LEU A 10 -12.96 13.86 -3.90
C LEU A 10 -12.53 13.52 -2.46
N SER A 11 -11.22 13.59 -2.17
CA SER A 11 -10.69 13.38 -0.80
C SER A 11 -11.24 14.45 0.14
N TRP A 12 -11.16 15.72 -0.25
CA TRP A 12 -11.75 16.83 0.51
C TRP A 12 -13.23 16.61 0.78
N LEU A 13 -14.02 16.24 -0.24
CA LEU A 13 -15.45 16.02 -0.09
C LEU A 13 -15.75 14.89 0.91
N LEU A 14 -15.01 13.78 0.87
CA LEU A 14 -15.21 12.68 1.82
C LEU A 14 -14.70 13.00 3.22
N GLU A 15 -13.57 13.68 3.33
CA GLU A 15 -13.04 14.14 4.62
C GLU A 15 -14.07 15.06 5.31
N THR A 16 -14.55 16.09 4.60
CA THR A 16 -15.48 17.07 5.17
C THR A 16 -16.91 16.55 5.32
N ALA A 17 -17.45 15.82 4.35
CA ALA A 17 -18.86 15.41 4.35
C ALA A 17 -19.13 14.06 5.03
N TYR A 18 -18.10 13.27 5.34
CA TYR A 18 -18.25 11.96 5.96
C TYR A 18 -17.37 11.77 7.20
N LEU A 19 -16.05 11.93 7.08
CA LEU A 19 -15.13 11.66 8.19
C LEU A 19 -15.27 12.66 9.34
N ASP A 20 -15.30 13.97 9.03
CA ASP A 20 -15.45 15.03 10.04
C ASP A 20 -16.80 14.96 10.78
N LEU A 21 -17.83 14.35 10.17
CA LEU A 21 -19.12 14.11 10.82
C LEU A 21 -19.08 12.93 11.80
N GLN A 22 -18.21 11.94 11.55
CA GLN A 22 -18.08 10.79 12.43
C GLN A 22 -17.15 11.09 13.61
N PHE A 23 -16.05 11.79 13.35
CA PHE A 23 -15.06 12.07 14.37
C PHE A 23 -14.32 13.39 14.11
N ASP A 24 -14.26 14.25 15.13
CA ASP A 24 -13.53 15.52 15.02
C ASP A 24 -12.04 15.24 14.88
N GLN A 25 -11.49 15.55 13.70
CA GLN A 25 -10.08 15.36 13.42
C GLN A 25 -9.17 16.09 14.41
N LYS A 26 -9.63 17.14 15.11
CA LYS A 26 -8.86 17.86 16.14
C LYS A 26 -8.53 16.99 17.36
N MET A 27 -9.23 15.87 17.54
CA MET A 27 -8.95 14.91 18.62
C MET A 27 -7.71 14.05 18.33
N TYR A 28 -7.27 13.95 17.07
CA TYR A 28 -6.02 13.28 16.74
C TYR A 28 -4.83 14.18 17.08
N THR A 29 -3.95 13.67 17.95
CA THR A 29 -2.69 14.35 18.30
C THR A 29 -1.73 14.37 17.10
N VAL A 30 -1.77 13.35 16.25
CA VAL A 30 -0.97 13.26 15.02
C VAL A 30 -1.91 13.15 13.82
N LYS A 31 -2.01 14.26 13.07
CA LYS A 31 -2.81 14.32 11.85
C LYS A 31 -2.02 13.80 10.65
N PRO A 32 -2.65 13.02 9.75
CA PRO A 32 -2.04 12.67 8.47
C PRO A 32 -1.74 13.93 7.63
N ASN A 33 -0.51 14.04 7.12
CA ASN A 33 -0.10 15.12 6.20
C ASN A 33 -0.40 14.80 4.73
N HIS A 34 -1.46 14.04 4.45
CA HIS A 34 -1.84 13.62 3.10
C HIS A 34 -3.36 13.46 2.99
N TRP A 35 -3.86 13.49 1.76
CA TRP A 35 -5.28 13.30 1.45
C TRP A 35 -5.70 11.85 1.63
N LEU A 36 -6.98 11.63 1.95
CA LEU A 36 -7.56 10.31 2.21
C LEU A 36 -7.24 9.24 1.16
N PHE A 37 -7.28 9.58 -0.14
CA PHE A 37 -6.99 8.63 -1.21
C PHE A 37 -5.53 8.61 -1.68
N SER A 38 -4.65 9.37 -1.04
CA SER A 38 -3.21 9.30 -1.34
C SER A 38 -2.57 8.03 -0.77
N LYS A 39 -3.20 7.41 0.24
CA LYS A 39 -2.74 6.16 0.86
C LYS A 39 -3.94 5.30 1.24
N ASP A 40 -3.71 4.01 1.47
CA ASP A 40 -4.76 3.12 1.94
C ASP A 40 -5.20 3.52 3.37
N PRO A 41 -6.52 3.74 3.59
CA PRO A 41 -7.00 4.10 4.91
C PRO A 41 -6.99 2.88 5.85
N VAL A 42 -6.82 3.16 7.14
CA VAL A 42 -7.01 2.16 8.19
C VAL A 42 -8.50 1.98 8.43
N LEU A 43 -8.97 0.74 8.41
CA LEU A 43 -10.33 0.38 8.77
C LEU A 43 -10.34 -0.23 10.17
N ASN A 44 -10.89 0.49 11.15
CA ASN A 44 -10.98 0.03 12.53
C ASN A 44 -12.14 0.71 13.28
N ASP A 45 -13.16 -0.07 13.64
CA ASP A 45 -14.37 0.43 14.31
C ASP A 45 -14.14 0.80 15.80
N HIS A 46 -13.02 0.40 16.39
CA HIS A 46 -12.75 0.57 17.82
C HIS A 46 -11.71 1.63 18.13
N PHE A 47 -10.88 2.01 17.16
CA PHE A 47 -9.75 2.92 17.37
C PHE A 47 -10.18 4.22 18.06
N GLU A 48 -11.23 4.85 17.54
CA GLU A 48 -11.76 6.12 18.05
C GLU A 48 -12.25 6.01 19.51
N SER A 49 -13.00 4.95 19.83
CA SER A 49 -13.48 4.71 21.21
C SER A 49 -12.33 4.52 22.21
N LYS A 50 -11.23 3.90 21.76
CA LYS A 50 -10.04 3.65 22.58
C LYS A 50 -9.18 4.90 22.72
N LEU A 51 -9.14 5.75 21.70
CA LEU A 51 -8.54 7.07 21.77
C LEU A 51 -9.29 7.97 22.77
N LEU A 52 -10.62 8.04 22.67
CA LEU A 52 -11.45 8.88 23.55
C LEU A 52 -11.42 8.44 25.02
N SER A 53 -11.36 7.14 25.27
CA SER A 53 -11.25 6.61 26.65
C SER A 53 -9.85 6.75 27.24
N GLY A 54 -8.85 7.19 26.47
CA GLY A 54 -7.45 7.27 26.90
C GLY A 54 -6.75 5.92 26.98
N SER A 55 -7.37 4.84 26.50
CA SER A 55 -6.74 3.51 26.44
C SER A 55 -5.64 3.43 25.36
N ILE A 56 -5.75 4.27 24.32
CA ILE A 56 -4.72 4.46 23.31
C ILE A 56 -4.33 5.93 23.31
N VAL A 57 -3.02 6.21 23.36
CA VAL A 57 -2.47 7.55 23.22
C VAL A 57 -1.63 7.58 21.94
N GLN A 58 -1.98 8.47 21.02
CA GLN A 58 -1.23 8.66 19.79
C GLN A 58 0.03 9.52 20.05
N LYS A 59 1.18 9.08 19.54
CA LYS A 59 2.47 9.77 19.66
C LYS A 59 3.11 9.91 18.26
N PRO A 60 4.02 10.90 18.06
CA PRO A 60 4.77 11.01 16.82
C PRO A 60 5.78 9.84 16.68
N ASN A 61 6.68 9.90 15.71
CA ASN A 61 7.66 8.83 15.52
C ASN A 61 8.58 8.69 16.74
N ILE A 62 9.15 7.49 16.89
CA ILE A 62 10.16 7.20 17.90
C ILE A 62 11.49 7.83 17.43
N GLN A 63 12.08 8.68 18.25
CA GLN A 63 13.40 9.26 18.01
C GLN A 63 14.51 8.28 18.41
N LEU A 64 14.40 7.65 19.59
CA LEU A 64 15.34 6.61 20.03
C LEU A 64 14.73 5.67 21.07
N PHE A 65 15.32 4.48 21.15
CA PHE A 65 15.07 3.51 22.21
C PHE A 65 16.03 3.73 23.38
N THR A 66 15.52 3.54 24.59
CA THR A 66 16.30 3.55 25.83
C THR A 66 16.23 2.17 26.48
N GLU A 67 16.92 1.97 27.60
CA GLU A 67 16.91 0.69 28.32
C GLU A 67 15.50 0.28 28.80
N ASN A 68 14.66 1.26 29.20
CA ASN A 68 13.35 1.01 29.82
C ASN A 68 12.17 1.61 29.04
N GLY A 69 12.38 2.07 27.80
CA GLY A 69 11.33 2.80 27.08
C GLY A 69 11.78 3.46 25.80
N VAL A 70 11.02 4.45 25.35
CA VAL A 70 11.27 5.20 24.11
C VAL A 70 11.18 6.71 24.32
N ILE A 71 11.93 7.47 23.53
CA ILE A 71 11.75 8.91 23.40
C ILE A 71 11.12 9.18 22.03
N PHE A 72 9.97 9.86 22.02
CA PHE A 72 9.30 10.27 20.80
C PHE A 72 9.86 11.60 20.29
N GLU A 73 9.72 11.87 18.99
CA GLU A 73 10.13 13.14 18.39
C GLU A 73 9.48 14.34 19.10
N GLY A 74 10.31 15.26 19.59
CA GLY A 74 9.86 16.47 20.30
C GLY A 74 9.67 16.29 21.80
N ASP A 75 9.61 15.05 22.29
CA ASP A 75 9.58 14.75 23.72
C ASP A 75 11.02 14.78 24.29
N LYS A 76 11.17 15.27 25.52
CA LYS A 76 12.45 15.23 26.26
C LYS A 76 12.52 14.11 27.27
N GLU A 77 11.37 13.55 27.62
CA GLU A 77 11.23 12.54 28.67
C GLU A 77 11.06 11.16 28.05
N VAL A 78 11.53 10.15 28.77
CA VAL A 78 11.37 8.75 28.39
C VAL A 78 9.93 8.33 28.70
N THR A 79 9.25 7.78 27.70
CA THR A 79 8.02 7.03 27.92
C THR A 79 8.39 5.58 28.20
N GLU A 80 8.21 5.15 29.44
CA GLU A 80 8.46 3.76 29.84
C GLU A 80 7.51 2.81 29.11
N CYS A 81 8.02 1.66 28.66
CA CYS A 81 7.20 0.61 28.06
C CYS A 81 7.82 -0.77 28.28
N ASP A 82 6.98 -1.76 28.60
CA ASP A 82 7.42 -3.15 28.79
C ASP A 82 7.65 -3.89 27.46
N PHE A 83 6.88 -3.54 26.43
CA PHE A 83 6.90 -4.23 25.14
C PHE A 83 6.82 -3.24 23.98
N VAL A 84 7.57 -3.55 22.92
CA VAL A 84 7.54 -2.84 21.64
C VAL A 84 7.05 -3.79 20.56
N ILE A 85 5.95 -3.43 19.88
CA ILE A 85 5.40 -4.20 18.77
C ILE A 85 5.63 -3.43 17.47
N MET A 86 6.52 -3.96 16.61
CA MET A 86 6.88 -3.35 15.33
C MET A 86 5.87 -3.73 14.24
N ALA A 87 4.76 -3.00 14.15
CA ALA A 87 3.75 -3.18 13.11
C ALA A 87 4.09 -2.42 11.79
N THR A 88 5.36 -2.48 11.34
CA THR A 88 5.91 -1.67 10.23
C THR A 88 5.70 -2.28 8.83
N GLY A 89 4.78 -3.24 8.70
CA GLY A 89 4.49 -3.92 7.44
C GLY A 89 5.48 -5.03 7.08
N TYR A 90 5.47 -5.43 5.80
CA TYR A 90 6.24 -6.56 5.28
C TYR A 90 7.02 -6.15 4.03
N THR A 91 8.15 -6.83 3.82
CA THR A 91 8.84 -6.86 2.52
C THR A 91 8.55 -8.17 1.82
N TRP A 92 8.85 -8.25 0.52
CA TRP A 92 8.62 -9.42 -0.31
C TRP A 92 9.96 -10.03 -0.74
N LYS A 93 9.99 -11.36 -0.90
CA LYS A 93 11.11 -12.11 -1.47
C LYS A 93 10.60 -13.41 -2.08
N PHE A 94 11.16 -13.80 -3.22
CA PHE A 94 10.88 -15.08 -3.88
C PHE A 94 12.15 -15.93 -3.89
N PRO A 95 12.53 -16.57 -2.76
CA PRO A 95 13.84 -17.23 -2.60
C PRO A 95 14.04 -18.46 -3.49
N PHE A 96 12.98 -18.90 -4.17
CA PHE A 96 12.98 -20.02 -5.12
C PHE A 96 13.12 -19.56 -6.58
N LEU A 97 13.12 -18.25 -6.84
CA LEU A 97 13.38 -17.69 -8.17
C LEU A 97 14.84 -17.24 -8.28
N GLU A 98 15.42 -17.41 -9.45
CA GLU A 98 16.73 -16.86 -9.79
C GLU A 98 16.66 -15.32 -9.81
N GLU A 99 17.76 -14.65 -9.44
CA GLU A 99 17.79 -13.19 -9.22
C GLU A 99 17.48 -12.38 -10.48
N ASP A 100 17.75 -12.93 -11.67
CA ASP A 100 17.51 -12.30 -12.97
C ASP A 100 16.09 -12.47 -13.49
N ILE A 101 15.25 -13.29 -12.84
CA ILE A 101 13.84 -13.51 -13.24
C ILE A 101 12.97 -12.29 -12.92
N LEU A 102 13.31 -11.52 -11.89
CA LEU A 102 12.55 -10.36 -11.44
C LEU A 102 13.44 -9.12 -11.49
N GLU A 103 13.22 -8.28 -12.51
CA GLU A 103 13.89 -6.99 -12.60
C GLU A 103 13.27 -5.99 -11.62
N THR A 104 14.12 -5.37 -10.80
CA THR A 104 13.70 -4.39 -9.80
C THR A 104 14.30 -3.02 -10.08
N GLU A 105 13.51 -1.98 -9.90
CA GLU A 105 13.92 -0.58 -10.03
C GLU A 105 13.36 0.20 -8.84
N GLU A 106 14.21 0.93 -8.11
CA GLU A 106 13.81 1.75 -6.94
C GLU A 106 12.99 0.96 -5.88
N GLY A 107 13.34 -0.31 -5.64
CA GLY A 107 12.63 -1.18 -4.69
C GLY A 107 11.28 -1.72 -5.18
N ARG A 108 10.93 -1.49 -6.45
CA ARG A 108 9.69 -1.99 -7.10
C ARG A 108 10.04 -3.06 -8.12
N ILE A 109 9.18 -4.05 -8.29
CA ILE A 109 9.32 -5.07 -9.34
C ILE A 109 8.68 -4.57 -10.63
N ASN A 110 9.42 -4.65 -11.74
CA ASN A 110 8.91 -4.34 -13.06
C ASN A 110 8.04 -5.48 -13.60
N LEU A 111 6.77 -5.47 -13.20
CA LEU A 111 5.76 -6.43 -13.64
C LEU A 111 4.67 -5.76 -14.49
N TYR A 112 4.45 -6.25 -15.70
CA TYR A 112 3.34 -5.83 -16.53
C TYR A 112 2.03 -6.24 -15.86
N LYS A 113 1.15 -5.25 -15.64
CA LYS A 113 -0.11 -5.42 -14.88
C LYS A 113 0.06 -6.10 -13.51
N CYS A 114 1.21 -5.89 -12.86
CA CYS A 114 1.57 -6.53 -11.58
C CYS A 114 1.67 -8.07 -11.66
N MET A 115 1.92 -8.64 -12.83
CA MET A 115 1.91 -10.09 -13.04
C MET A 115 3.08 -10.63 -13.85
N PHE A 116 3.34 -10.08 -15.04
CA PHE A 116 4.28 -10.69 -15.98
C PHE A 116 5.63 -9.95 -16.01
N PRO A 117 6.78 -10.63 -15.83
CA PRO A 117 8.10 -10.05 -16.05
C PRO A 117 8.32 -9.79 -17.56
N PRO A 118 8.40 -8.52 -18.03
CA PRO A 118 8.41 -8.21 -19.46
C PRO A 118 9.70 -8.58 -20.20
N HIS A 119 10.79 -8.78 -19.46
CA HIS A 119 12.11 -9.05 -20.03
C HIS A 119 12.31 -10.51 -20.43
N LEU A 120 11.51 -11.43 -19.88
CA LEU A 120 11.56 -12.83 -20.23
C LEU A 120 11.16 -13.05 -21.71
N PRO A 121 11.83 -13.98 -22.43
CA PRO A 121 11.56 -14.22 -23.84
C PRO A 121 10.19 -14.88 -24.08
N HIS A 122 9.66 -15.58 -23.07
CA HIS A 122 8.40 -16.30 -23.16
C HIS A 122 7.48 -15.95 -21.99
N ALA A 123 6.18 -15.83 -22.27
CA ALA A 123 5.15 -15.51 -21.29
C ALA A 123 4.69 -16.75 -20.50
N THR A 124 5.64 -17.50 -19.93
CA THR A 124 5.41 -18.78 -19.24
C THR A 124 5.44 -18.66 -17.71
N LEU A 125 5.78 -17.50 -17.17
CA LEU A 125 5.81 -17.20 -15.74
C LEU A 125 4.93 -15.98 -15.45
N ALA A 126 4.10 -16.08 -14.41
CA ALA A 126 3.30 -14.96 -13.89
C ALA A 126 3.32 -14.97 -12.36
N ILE A 127 3.48 -13.79 -11.77
CA ILE A 127 3.28 -13.54 -10.35
C ILE A 127 1.80 -13.21 -10.13
N MET A 128 1.19 -13.83 -9.13
CA MET A 128 -0.24 -13.75 -8.85
C MET A 128 -0.47 -13.15 -7.48
N GLY A 129 -1.45 -12.26 -7.34
CA GLY A 129 -1.79 -11.63 -6.07
C GLY A 129 -0.78 -10.60 -5.56
N PHE A 130 0.22 -10.24 -6.37
CA PHE A 130 1.18 -9.19 -6.04
C PHE A 130 0.63 -7.79 -6.38
N ILE A 131 -0.55 -7.49 -5.83
CA ILE A 131 -1.26 -6.23 -6.01
C ILE A 131 -2.03 -5.91 -4.73
N LEU A 132 -2.03 -4.64 -4.32
CA LEU A 132 -2.92 -4.12 -3.30
C LEU A 132 -4.02 -3.33 -4.00
N THR A 133 -5.27 -3.70 -3.75
CA THR A 133 -6.44 -3.12 -4.40
C THR A 133 -7.31 -2.43 -3.37
N PHE A 134 -7.91 -1.32 -3.76
CA PHE A 134 -9.01 -0.74 -3.00
C PHE A 134 -10.25 -1.64 -3.15
N GLY A 135 -10.51 -2.47 -2.13
CA GLY A 135 -11.58 -3.47 -2.13
C GLY A 135 -11.08 -4.91 -1.96
N PRO A 136 -11.95 -5.90 -2.17
CA PRO A 136 -11.60 -7.30 -1.93
C PRO A 136 -10.56 -7.80 -2.93
N GLY A 137 -9.50 -8.44 -2.44
CA GLY A 137 -8.43 -8.99 -3.28
C GLY A 137 -8.81 -10.26 -4.04
N ILE A 138 -9.75 -11.06 -3.53
CA ILE A 138 -10.13 -12.35 -4.13
C ILE A 138 -10.64 -12.20 -5.58
N PRO A 139 -11.59 -11.29 -5.90
CA PRO A 139 -12.00 -11.06 -7.29
C PRO A 139 -10.84 -10.61 -8.19
N SER A 140 -9.91 -9.81 -7.66
CA SER A 140 -8.74 -9.38 -8.44
C SER A 140 -7.85 -10.55 -8.81
N VAL A 141 -7.54 -11.44 -7.87
CA VAL A 141 -6.71 -12.63 -8.14
C VAL A 141 -7.42 -13.63 -9.04
N GLU A 142 -8.75 -13.77 -8.94
CA GLU A 142 -9.55 -14.59 -9.85
C GLU A 142 -9.44 -14.11 -11.30
N LEU A 143 -9.58 -12.79 -11.52
CA LEU A 143 -9.42 -12.18 -12.85
C LEU A 143 -8.00 -12.31 -13.38
N GLN A 144 -6.99 -12.13 -12.52
CA GLN A 144 -5.60 -12.39 -12.88
C GLN A 144 -5.43 -13.85 -13.36
N ALA A 145 -6.05 -14.82 -12.68
CA ALA A 145 -5.88 -16.24 -12.99
C ALA A 145 -6.54 -16.60 -14.33
N ARG A 146 -7.73 -16.05 -14.58
CA ARG A 146 -8.41 -16.16 -15.88
C ARG A 146 -7.56 -15.61 -17.01
N TRP A 147 -6.89 -14.47 -16.81
CA TRP A 147 -6.05 -13.91 -17.85
C TRP A 147 -4.77 -14.73 -18.07
N VAL A 148 -4.08 -15.14 -17.00
CA VAL A 148 -2.85 -15.96 -17.08
C VAL A 148 -3.11 -17.27 -17.81
N THR A 149 -4.16 -17.99 -17.44
CA THR A 149 -4.49 -19.28 -18.08
C THR A 149 -4.76 -19.15 -19.57
N GLN A 150 -5.36 -18.04 -20.04
CA GLN A 150 -5.58 -17.79 -21.47
C GLN A 150 -4.27 -17.47 -22.21
N ILE A 151 -3.34 -16.75 -21.55
CA ILE A 151 -1.99 -16.49 -22.09
C ILE A 151 -1.20 -17.80 -22.21
N LEU A 152 -1.18 -18.61 -21.14
CA LEU A 152 -0.48 -19.91 -21.12
C LEU A 152 -1.07 -20.90 -22.13
N ALA A 153 -2.38 -20.87 -22.36
CA ALA A 153 -3.04 -21.67 -23.39
C ALA A 153 -2.86 -21.12 -24.83
N GLY A 154 -2.14 -20.00 -25.01
CA GLY A 154 -1.92 -19.36 -26.31
C GLY A 154 -3.15 -18.69 -26.92
N LYS A 155 -4.26 -18.58 -26.16
CA LYS A 155 -5.53 -17.96 -26.60
C LYS A 155 -5.48 -16.44 -26.52
N CYS A 156 -4.66 -15.90 -25.63
CA CYS A 156 -4.32 -14.49 -25.57
C CYS A 156 -2.80 -14.31 -25.76
N LYS A 157 -2.38 -13.11 -26.18
CA LYS A 157 -0.97 -12.76 -26.30
C LYS A 157 -0.68 -11.49 -25.52
N LEU A 158 0.48 -11.44 -24.86
CA LEU A 158 1.00 -10.21 -24.28
C LEU A 158 1.38 -9.23 -25.41
N PRO A 159 1.31 -7.91 -25.16
CA PRO A 159 1.81 -6.93 -26.11
C PRO A 159 3.34 -6.95 -26.18
N SER A 160 3.94 -6.11 -27.03
CA SER A 160 5.40 -6.03 -27.14
C SER A 160 6.05 -5.56 -25.84
N LYS A 161 7.31 -5.95 -25.63
CA LYS A 161 8.13 -5.56 -24.47
C LYS A 161 8.10 -4.04 -24.22
N ALA A 162 8.25 -3.25 -25.27
CA ALA A 162 8.21 -1.78 -25.19
C ALA A 162 6.87 -1.24 -24.68
N VAL A 163 5.74 -1.84 -25.08
CA VAL A 163 4.41 -1.45 -24.59
C VAL A 163 4.24 -1.82 -23.13
N MET A 164 4.74 -2.99 -22.72
CA MET A 164 4.70 -3.44 -21.32
C MET A 164 5.50 -2.50 -20.40
N PHE A 165 6.73 -2.14 -20.76
CA PHE A 165 7.53 -1.19 -19.97
C PHE A 165 6.89 0.20 -19.89
N LYS A 166 6.35 0.70 -21.01
CA LYS A 166 5.64 1.99 -21.00
C LYS A 166 4.43 2.01 -20.05
N ASP A 167 3.72 0.88 -19.94
CA ASP A 167 2.62 0.72 -18.97
C ASP A 167 3.12 0.71 -17.53
N ILE A 168 4.24 0.00 -17.26
CA ILE A 168 4.88 -0.05 -15.94
C ILE A 168 5.35 1.34 -15.51
N GLU A 169 6.10 2.05 -16.37
CA GLU A 169 6.58 3.40 -16.09
C GLU A 169 5.43 4.36 -15.78
N LYS A 170 4.36 4.32 -16.58
CA LYS A 170 3.17 5.13 -16.36
C LYS A 170 2.54 4.82 -15.01
N ARG A 171 2.39 3.54 -14.67
CA ARG A 171 1.84 3.09 -13.38
C ARG A 171 2.74 3.51 -12.22
N HIS A 172 4.06 3.37 -12.34
CA HIS A 172 5.01 3.80 -11.32
C HIS A 172 4.93 5.29 -11.05
N LYS A 173 4.81 6.13 -12.09
CA LYS A 173 4.62 7.58 -11.96
C LYS A 173 3.31 7.97 -11.29
N ASN A 174 2.24 7.21 -11.52
CA ASN A 174 0.94 7.47 -10.91
C ASN A 174 0.86 6.99 -9.45
N ASN A 175 1.70 6.04 -9.06
CA ASN A 175 1.76 5.47 -7.71
C ASN A 175 2.87 6.13 -6.85
N VAL A 176 3.20 7.40 -7.10
CA VAL A 176 4.11 8.21 -6.27
C VAL A 176 3.28 9.22 -5.48
#